data_AF-A0A258FJI9-F1
#
_entry.id   AF-A0A258FJI9-F1
#
_cell.length_a   1.000
_cell.length_b   1.000
_cell.length_c   1.000
_cell.angle_alpha   90.00
_cell.angle_beta   90.00
_cell.angle_gamma   90.00
#
_symmetry.space_group_name_H-M   'P 1'
#
loop_
_entity.id
_entity.type
_entity.pdbx_description
1 polymer ?
#
loop_
_entity_poly.entity_id
_entity_poly.type
_entity_poly.pdbx_seq_one_letter_code
_entity_poly.pdbx_strand_id
1 'polypeptide(L)' 'MRPYTFYLHDGVHPVPGFDFIHCADDEDAMAHAAQLLEQFEEYKFIEVYDGQSRRLRVARNSQRAFGEAAA' A
#
# COMPACT_ATOMS: atom_id res chain seq x y z
N MET A 1 3.73 14.59 9.66
CA MET A 1 4.07 13.73 8.52
C MET A 1 5.03 12.65 8.97
N ARG A 2 4.79 11.40 8.56
CA ARG A 2 5.58 10.21 8.92
C ARG A 2 5.96 9.47 7.64
N PRO A 3 7.11 8.77 7.63
CA PRO A 3 7.51 8.00 6.47
C PRO A 3 6.65 6.74 6.30
N TYR A 4 6.22 6.47 5.07
CA TYR A 4 5.56 5.23 4.67
C TYR A 4 6.32 4.59 3.52
N THR A 5 6.36 3.26 3.50
CA THR A 5 6.92 2.44 2.43
C THR A 5 5.80 1.69 1.74
N PHE A 6 5.78 1.74 0.42
CA PHE A 6 4.77 1.14 -0.45
C PHE A 6 5.44 0.06 -1.29
N TYR A 7 5.07 -1.21 -1.11
CA TYR A 7 5.53 -2.28 -1.98
C TYR A 7 4.50 -2.53 -3.08
N LEU A 8 4.92 -2.36 -4.34
CA LEU A 8 4.09 -2.38 -5.53
C LEU A 8 4.16 -3.77 -6.19
N HIS A 9 3.06 -4.54 -6.11
CA HIS A 9 3.02 -5.91 -6.62
C HIS A 9 2.23 -5.98 -7.93
N ASP A 10 2.90 -6.30 -9.04
CA ASP A 10 2.27 -6.52 -10.36
C ASP A 10 1.86 -7.98 -10.64
N GLY A 11 2.38 -8.93 -9.84
CA GLY A 11 2.13 -10.36 -9.98
C GLY A 11 2.88 -11.03 -11.14
N VAL A 12 3.71 -10.28 -11.88
CA VAL A 12 4.59 -10.78 -12.94
C VAL A 12 6.00 -10.95 -12.40
N HIS A 13 6.48 -9.95 -11.65
CA HIS A 13 7.82 -9.97 -11.08
C HIS A 13 7.81 -10.55 -9.66
N PRO A 14 8.81 -11.38 -9.31
CA PRO A 14 8.93 -11.95 -7.96
C PRO A 14 9.37 -10.91 -6.92
N VAL A 15 9.97 -9.81 -7.35
CA VAL A 15 10.42 -8.71 -6.49
C VAL A 15 9.49 -7.52 -6.74
N PRO A 16 8.77 -7.03 -5.70
CA PRO A 16 7.92 -5.86 -5.86
C PRO A 16 8.76 -4.60 -6.06
N GLY A 17 8.18 -3.63 -6.77
CA GLY A 17 8.68 -2.25 -6.72
C GLY A 17 8.52 -1.69 -5.31
N PHE A 18 9.26 -0.65 -4.98
CA PHE A 18 9.07 0.05 -3.71
C PHE A 18 9.09 1.56 -3.90
N ASP A 19 8.26 2.26 -3.12
CA ASP A 19 8.24 3.72 -3.03
C ASP A 19 8.23 4.17 -1.57
N PHE A 20 8.80 5.35 -1.30
CA PHE A 20 8.95 5.92 0.04
C PHE A 20 8.44 7.35 0.08
N ILE A 21 7.31 7.54 0.76
CA ILE A 21 6.59 8.82 0.77
C ILE A 21 6.25 9.23 2.20
N HIS A 22 6.33 10.52 2.49
CA HIS A 22 5.87 11.07 3.76
C HIS A 22 4.38 11.36 3.68
N CYS A 23 3.58 10.65 4.47
CA CYS A 23 2.14 10.87 4.57
C CYS A 23 1.80 11.62 5.87
N ALA A 24 0.67 12.31 5.90
CA ALA A 24 0.18 12.97 7.10
C ALA A 24 -0.17 11.94 8.18
N ASP A 25 -0.89 10.89 7.79
CA ASP A 25 -1.42 9.80 8.61
C ASP A 25 -1.68 8.54 7.76
N ASP A 26 -2.34 7.53 8.36
CA ASP A 26 -2.68 6.27 7.69
C ASP A 26 -3.72 6.47 6.56
N GLU A 27 -4.62 7.45 6.68
CA GLU A 27 -5.66 7.71 5.68
C GLU A 27 -5.05 8.29 4.41
N ASP A 28 -4.13 9.23 4.56
CA ASP A 28 -3.35 9.81 3.46
C ASP A 28 -2.50 8.73 2.75
N ALA A 29 -1.86 7.84 3.51
CA ALA A 29 -1.13 6.71 2.94
C ALA A 29 -2.05 5.74 2.17
N MET A 30 -3.27 5.50 2.67
CA MET A 30 -4.26 4.68 1.97
C MET A 30 -4.74 5.32 0.66
N ALA A 31 -5.04 6.62 0.70
CA ALA A 31 -5.46 7.36 -0.48
C ALA A 31 -4.37 7.32 -1.56
N HIS A 32 -3.11 7.47 -1.16
CA HIS A 32 -1.98 7.35 -2.06
C HIS A 32 -1.86 5.95 -2.71
N ALA A 33 -1.95 4.88 -1.90
CA ALA A 33 -1.92 3.51 -2.41
C ALA A 33 -3.11 3.22 -3.36
N ALA A 34 -4.31 3.72 -3.05
CA ALA A 34 -5.46 3.59 -3.93
C ALA A 34 -5.24 4.32 -5.26
N GLN A 35 -4.69 5.54 -5.23
CA GLN A 35 -4.37 6.31 -6.43
C GLN A 35 -3.34 5.60 -7.31
N LEU A 36 -2.30 4.99 -6.72
CA LEU A 36 -1.31 4.21 -7.48
C LEU A 36 -1.96 3.01 -8.19
N LEU A 37 -2.91 2.33 -7.54
CA LEU A 37 -3.69 1.27 -8.19
C LEU A 37 -4.60 1.84 -9.28
N GLU A 38 -5.19 3.02 -9.14
CA GLU A 38 -5.99 3.60 -10.22
C GLU A 38 -5.14 4.01 -11.42
N GLN A 39 -3.95 4.56 -11.18
CA GLN A 39 -3.07 5.10 -12.21
C GLN A 39 -2.33 4.02 -13.01
N PHE A 40 -1.96 2.91 -12.37
CA PHE A 40 -1.09 1.89 -12.98
C PHE A 40 -1.77 0.52 -13.00
N GLU A 41 -2.41 0.18 -14.14
CA GLU A 41 -3.18 -1.06 -14.35
C GLU A 41 -2.43 -2.36 -14.03
N GLU A 42 -1.10 -2.34 -14.18
CA GLU A 42 -0.21 -3.46 -13.90
C GLU A 42 -0.20 -3.87 -12.42
N TYR A 43 -0.37 -2.94 -11.49
CA TYR A 43 -0.35 -3.25 -10.07
C TYR A 43 -1.64 -3.97 -9.65
N LYS A 44 -1.47 -5.12 -8.99
CA LYS A 44 -2.54 -5.96 -8.44
C LYS A 44 -2.90 -5.54 -7.03
N PHE A 45 -1.88 -5.29 -6.21
CA PHE A 45 -2.04 -4.82 -4.84
C PHE A 45 -0.79 -4.08 -4.37
N ILE A 46 -0.97 -3.27 -3.33
CA ILE A 46 0.10 -2.49 -2.69
C ILE A 46 0.10 -2.82 -1.20
N GLU A 47 1.28 -3.11 -0.66
CA GLU A 47 1.45 -3.23 0.80
C GLU A 47 2.01 -1.93 1.36
N VAL A 48 1.40 -1.44 2.44
CA VAL A 48 1.74 -0.16 3.05
C VAL A 48 2.34 -0.42 4.43
N TYR A 49 3.52 0.15 4.69
CA TYR A 49 4.26 0.05 5.94
C TYR A 49 4.55 1.45 6.47
N ASP A 50 4.49 1.65 7.77
CA ASP A 50 4.80 2.94 8.43
C ASP A 50 6.23 3.02 9.00
N GLY A 51 7.09 2.11 8.53
CA GLY A 51 8.47 1.94 9.01
C GLY A 51 8.62 1.05 10.25
N GLN A 52 7.54 0.67 10.93
CA GLN A 52 7.58 -0.28 12.05
C GLN A 52 6.79 -1.55 11.77
N SER A 53 5.64 -1.42 11.13
CA SER A 53 4.68 -2.52 10.96
C SER A 53 4.08 -2.50 9.56
N ARG A 54 3.69 -3.67 9.05
CA ARG A 54 2.77 -3.71 7.91
C ARG A 54 1.43 -3.16 8.39
N ARG A 55 1.00 -2.05 7.81
CA ARG A 55 -0.30 -1.48 8.12
C ARG A 55 -1.37 -2.25 7.36
N LEU A 56 -1.23 -2.37 6.04
CA LEU A 56 -2.36 -2.76 5.19
C LEU A 56 -1.91 -3.40 3.86
N ARG A 57 -2.86 -4.04 3.18
CA ARG A 57 -2.76 -4.50 1.78
C ARG A 57 -3.93 -3.93 0.99
N VAL A 58 -3.69 -3.00 0.08
CA VAL A 58 -4.72 -2.40 -0.77
C VAL A 58 -4.75 -3.16 -2.10
N ALA A 59 -5.90 -3.71 -2.50
CA ALA A 59 -6.08 -4.38 -3.80
C ALA A 59 -7.28 -3.81 -4.54
N ARG A 60 -7.27 -3.87 -5.88
CA ARG A 60 -8.30 -3.27 -6.75
C ARG A 60 -9.74 -3.69 -6.41
N ASN A 61 -9.95 -4.92 -5.95
CA ASN A 61 -11.27 -5.47 -5.65
C ASN A 61 -11.63 -5.43 -4.15
N SER A 62 -10.77 -4.86 -3.30
CA SER A 62 -10.95 -4.86 -1.86
C SER A 62 -11.19 -3.45 -1.33
N GLN A 63 -12.36 -2.89 -1.61
CA GLN A 63 -12.99 -1.92 -0.71
C GLN A 63 -13.53 -2.64 0.55
N ARG A 64 -12.71 -3.48 1.20
CA ARG A 64 -13.09 -4.15 2.46
C ARG A 64 -12.00 -3.92 3.50
N ALA A 65 -12.33 -2.98 4.39
CA ALA A 65 -11.99 -2.82 5.80
C ALA A 65 -10.67 -3.43 6.28
N PHE A 66 -9.76 -2.58 6.75
CA PHE A 66 -8.69 -3.01 7.64
C PHE A 66 -9.08 -2.81 9.10
N GLY A 67 -8.97 -3.92 9.82
CA GLY A 67 -9.12 -4.08 11.25
C GLY A 67 -8.77 -5.51 11.63
N GLU A 68 -7.60 -6.00 11.20
CA GLU A 68 -7.01 -7.23 11.75
C GLU A 68 -5.48 -7.16 11.64
N ALA A 69 -4.87 -6.61 12.69
CA ALA A 69 -3.48 -6.88 13.01
C ALA A 69 -3.43 -8.25 13.70
N ALA A 70 -2.81 -9.23 13.05
CA ALA A 70 -2.45 -10.49 13.69
C ALA A 70 -1.04 -10.35 14.28
N ALA A 71 -0.97 -10.18 15.61
CA ALA A 71 0.04 -10.71 16.52
C ALA A 71 -0.27 -10.27 17.96
#